data_AF-A0AAN9LJJ8-F1
#
_entry.id   AF-A0AAN9LJJ8-F1
#
_cell.length_a   1.000
_cell.length_b   1.000
_cell.length_c   1.000
_cell.angle_alpha   90.00
_cell.angle_beta   90.00
_cell.angle_gamma   90.00
#
_symmetry.space_group_name_H-M   'P 1'
#
loop_
_entity.id
_entity.type
_entity.pdbx_description
1 polymer ?
#
loop_
_entity_poly.entity_id
_entity_poly.type
_entity_poly.pdbx_seq_one_letter_code
_entity_poly.pdbx_strand_id
1 'polypeptide(L)'
;MAASLTFSRLLSSTTVTSSLLPPKTLPSKLPLALKFNHRRLHPKPLRFSTISATIGVGDKLPESTLSYLDSAGEVKTTTVSELTKGKKAVLFAVPGAFTPTCSQKHVPGFVEKSGELKAKGVDTIACISVNDAFVMKAWKDNLKVNDEVLLLSDGNGTFTKAIGCELDLSDKPVGLGVRSRRYALLAEDGVVKLLNLEEGGAFTFSGAEDILKVL
;
A
#
# COMPACT_ATOMS: atom_id res chain seq x y z
N MET A 1 47.25 38.79 18.19
CA MET A 1 45.95 39.49 18.36
C MET A 1 44.97 38.46 18.90
N ALA A 2 44.69 38.52 20.19
CA ALA A 2 43.82 37.62 20.93
C ALA A 2 42.53 38.36 21.34
N ALA A 3 41.40 37.65 21.36
CA ALA A 3 40.18 37.86 22.15
C ALA A 3 39.22 36.72 21.71
N SER A 4 38.82 35.70 22.46
CA SER A 4 38.41 35.52 23.87
C SER A 4 37.24 36.39 24.31
N LEU A 5 36.32 35.77 25.07
CA LEU A 5 35.15 36.26 25.83
C LEU A 5 33.78 36.05 25.14
N THR A 6 32.71 35.56 25.78
CA THR A 6 32.47 34.71 26.97
C THR A 6 30.97 34.39 26.99
N PHE A 7 30.61 33.30 27.66
CA PHE A 7 29.26 32.85 28.00
C PHE A 7 28.39 33.91 28.72
N SER A 8 27.07 33.87 28.50
CA SER A 8 26.09 34.05 29.59
C SER A 8 24.76 33.35 29.27
N ARG A 9 24.41 32.40 30.16
CA ARG A 9 23.08 31.81 30.34
C ARG A 9 22.13 32.87 30.88
N LEU A 10 20.88 32.88 30.42
CA LEU A 10 19.75 33.38 31.20
C LEU A 10 18.66 32.30 31.24
N LEU A 11 18.47 31.71 32.42
CA LEU A 11 17.26 30.99 32.77
C LEU A 11 16.20 32.03 33.14
N SER A 12 14.98 31.88 32.62
CA SER A 12 13.80 32.53 33.20
C SER A 12 12.74 31.46 33.45
N SER A 13 12.46 31.26 34.73
CA SER A 13 11.42 30.41 35.29
C SER A 13 10.06 31.09 35.14
N THR A 14 9.12 30.44 34.47
CA THR A 14 7.70 30.81 34.57
C THR A 14 7.01 29.95 35.62
N THR A 15 6.65 30.63 36.71
CA THR A 15 5.83 30.16 37.82
C THR A 15 4.43 29.75 37.36
N VAL A 16 4.01 28.56 37.78
CA VAL A 16 2.63 28.05 37.71
C VAL A 16 1.81 28.70 38.82
N THR A 17 0.81 29.50 38.46
CA THR A 17 -0.17 30.05 39.40
C THR A 17 -1.40 29.13 39.44
N SER A 18 -1.51 28.39 40.54
CA SER A 18 -2.69 27.63 40.96
C SER A 18 -3.81 28.60 41.37
N SER A 19 -5.00 28.51 40.76
CA SER A 19 -6.21 29.15 41.26
C SER A 19 -7.23 28.10 41.74
N LEU A 20 -7.52 28.19 43.04
CA LEU A 20 -8.47 27.38 43.80
C LEU A 20 -9.91 27.84 43.52
N LEU A 21 -10.81 26.90 43.23
CA LEU A 21 -12.27 27.12 43.29
C LEU A 21 -12.88 26.22 44.39
N PRO A 22 -13.88 26.73 45.15
CA PRO A 22 -14.44 26.03 46.31
C PRO A 22 -15.49 24.96 45.93
N PRO A 23 -15.79 24.01 46.83
CA PRO A 23 -16.69 22.88 46.55
C PRO A 23 -18.17 23.32 46.62
N LYS A 24 -18.95 23.00 45.59
CA LYS A 24 -20.41 23.13 45.61
C LYS A 24 -21.06 21.82 46.04
N THR A 25 -21.93 21.95 47.03
CA THR A 25 -22.74 20.92 47.69
C THR A 25 -23.77 20.27 46.75
N LEU A 26 -23.97 18.96 46.91
CA LEU A 26 -24.90 18.12 46.17
C LEU A 26 -26.27 18.09 46.88
N PRO A 27 -27.40 18.39 46.21
CA PRO A 27 -28.71 18.06 46.74
C PRO A 27 -29.14 16.67 46.25
N SER A 28 -29.46 15.82 47.22
CA SER A 28 -30.20 14.58 47.07
C SER A 28 -31.64 14.83 46.62
N LYS A 29 -32.09 14.18 45.55
CA LYS A 29 -33.45 13.59 45.37
C LYS A 29 -33.62 13.04 43.95
N LEU A 30 -33.80 11.72 43.82
CA LEU A 30 -34.33 11.07 42.63
C LEU A 30 -35.84 11.32 42.51
N PRO A 31 -36.36 11.36 41.27
CA PRO A 31 -37.53 10.53 41.01
C PRO A 31 -37.52 9.82 39.64
N LEU A 32 -38.08 8.59 39.70
CA LEU A 32 -38.92 7.93 38.71
C LEU A 32 -38.30 7.46 37.37
N ALA A 33 -38.20 6.13 37.24
CA ALA A 33 -37.81 5.42 36.03
C ALA A 33 -38.83 5.58 34.88
N LEU A 34 -38.39 6.15 33.75
CA LEU A 34 -39.06 6.02 32.46
C LEU A 34 -38.65 4.69 31.80
N LYS A 35 -39.63 3.82 31.53
CA LYS A 35 -39.42 2.59 30.76
C LYS A 35 -39.35 2.93 29.27
N PHE A 36 -38.15 2.83 28.69
CA PHE A 36 -37.96 2.89 27.24
C PHE A 36 -38.18 1.50 26.62
N ASN A 37 -39.18 1.40 25.75
CA ASN A 37 -39.40 0.22 24.91
C ASN A 37 -38.38 0.22 23.78
N HIS A 38 -37.27 -0.51 23.94
CA HIS A 38 -36.34 -0.76 22.84
C HIS A 38 -36.89 -1.85 21.92
N ARG A 39 -37.51 -1.43 20.80
CA ARG A 39 -37.67 -2.31 19.63
C ARG A 39 -36.25 -2.69 19.17
N ARG A 40 -35.92 -3.98 19.28
CA ARG A 40 -34.67 -4.53 18.72
C ARG A 40 -34.73 -4.41 17.19
N LEU A 41 -33.95 -3.50 16.64
CA LEU A 41 -33.56 -3.56 15.25
C LEU A 41 -32.56 -4.70 15.11
N HIS A 42 -32.90 -5.72 14.33
CA HIS A 42 -31.96 -6.77 13.95
C HIS A 42 -30.91 -6.18 13.00
N PRO A 43 -29.62 -6.17 13.35
CA PRO A 43 -28.59 -5.81 12.39
C PRO A 43 -28.50 -6.94 11.34
N LYS A 44 -28.64 -6.59 10.06
CA LYS A 44 -28.29 -7.49 8.96
C LYS A 44 -26.79 -7.78 9.03
N PRO A 45 -26.34 -9.03 8.82
CA PRO A 45 -24.92 -9.34 8.88
C PRO A 45 -24.22 -8.63 7.73
N LEU A 46 -23.31 -7.71 8.06
CA LEU A 46 -22.33 -7.19 7.13
C LEU A 46 -21.38 -8.35 6.80
N ARG A 47 -21.39 -8.81 5.54
CA ARG A 47 -20.37 -9.72 5.02
C ARG A 47 -19.05 -8.95 4.91
N PHE A 48 -18.30 -8.90 6.00
CA PHE A 48 -16.88 -8.60 5.94
C PHE A 48 -16.18 -9.88 5.48
N SER A 49 -15.62 -9.85 4.27
CA SER A 49 -14.63 -10.84 3.85
C SER A 49 -13.34 -10.53 4.60
N THR A 50 -13.25 -10.98 5.85
CA THR A 50 -12.00 -10.96 6.60
C THR A 50 -11.11 -12.07 6.02
N ILE A 51 -10.26 -11.74 5.06
CA ILE A 51 -9.20 -12.64 4.65
C ILE A 51 -7.95 -12.24 5.44
N SER A 52 -7.61 -13.06 6.43
CA SER A 52 -6.38 -12.94 7.22
C SER A 52 -5.22 -13.79 6.65
N ALA A 53 -5.42 -14.41 5.49
CA ALA A 53 -4.45 -15.28 4.84
C ALA A 53 -3.94 -14.63 3.54
N THR A 54 -2.68 -14.90 3.19
CA THR A 54 -2.14 -14.56 1.88
C THR A 54 -2.92 -15.29 0.79
N ILE A 55 -3.24 -14.60 -0.30
CA ILE A 55 -3.96 -15.17 -1.45
C ILE A 55 -3.19 -16.37 -2.05
N GLY A 56 -3.92 -17.40 -2.47
CA GLY A 56 -3.36 -18.61 -3.05
C GLY A 56 -3.61 -18.75 -4.55
N VAL A 57 -2.95 -19.74 -5.16
CA VAL A 57 -3.28 -20.20 -6.52
C VAL A 57 -4.69 -20.77 -6.54
N GLY A 58 -5.48 -20.37 -7.53
CA GLY A 58 -6.90 -20.74 -7.67
C GLY A 58 -7.87 -19.72 -7.08
N ASP A 59 -7.40 -18.80 -6.22
CA ASP A 59 -8.24 -17.74 -5.69
C ASP A 59 -8.53 -16.66 -6.73
N LYS A 60 -9.70 -16.03 -6.61
CA LYS A 60 -10.03 -14.83 -7.40
C LYS A 60 -9.45 -13.60 -6.72
N LEU A 61 -8.79 -12.75 -7.49
CA LEU A 61 -8.27 -11.48 -7.00
C LEU A 61 -9.42 -10.62 -6.43
N PRO A 62 -9.22 -9.99 -5.26
CA PRO A 62 -10.21 -9.10 -4.68
C PRO A 62 -10.35 -7.87 -5.57
N GLU A 63 -11.58 -7.37 -5.69
CA GLU A 63 -11.79 -6.10 -6.39
C GLU A 63 -11.20 -4.95 -5.57
N SER A 64 -10.36 -4.15 -6.21
CA SER A 64 -9.76 -2.94 -5.65
C SER A 64 -9.54 -1.92 -6.75
N THR A 65 -9.43 -0.66 -6.35
CA THR A 65 -9.13 0.47 -7.24
C THR A 65 -7.70 0.94 -6.98
N LEU A 66 -6.91 1.00 -8.05
CA LEU A 66 -5.55 1.53 -8.07
C LEU A 66 -5.54 2.86 -8.83
N SER A 67 -4.60 3.74 -8.53
CA SER A 67 -4.48 5.05 -9.17
C SER A 67 -3.17 5.23 -9.91
N TYR A 68 -3.15 6.10 -10.91
CA TYR A 68 -1.95 6.52 -11.64
C TYR A 68 -2.15 7.93 -12.20
N LEU A 69 -1.07 8.60 -12.62
CA LEU A 69 -1.19 9.82 -13.43
C LEU A 69 -0.96 9.45 -14.89
N ASP A 70 -1.80 9.97 -15.77
CA ASP A 70 -1.60 9.86 -17.21
C ASP A 70 -0.49 10.81 -17.72
N SER A 71 -0.31 10.88 -19.04
CA SER A 71 0.69 11.75 -19.66
C SER A 71 0.39 13.24 -19.48
N ALA A 72 -0.86 13.63 -19.23
CA ALA A 72 -1.26 15.00 -18.92
C ALA A 72 -1.08 15.34 -17.42
N GLY A 73 -0.72 14.36 -16.59
CA GLY A 73 -0.59 14.53 -15.14
C GLY A 73 -1.93 14.47 -14.41
N GLU A 74 -3.01 14.03 -15.06
CA GLU A 74 -4.31 13.87 -14.43
C GLU A 74 -4.36 12.55 -13.66
N VAL A 75 -4.90 12.60 -12.44
CA VAL A 75 -5.13 11.37 -11.66
C VAL A 75 -6.22 10.55 -12.35
N LYS A 76 -5.87 9.33 -12.73
CA LYS A 76 -6.78 8.30 -13.24
C LYS A 76 -6.81 7.14 -12.26
N THR A 77 -7.84 6.33 -12.41
CA THR A 77 -8.01 5.08 -11.65
C THR A 77 -8.21 3.92 -12.61
N THR A 78 -7.78 2.74 -12.19
CA THR A 78 -8.15 1.49 -12.83
C THR A 78 -8.50 0.46 -11.77
N THR A 79 -9.35 -0.51 -12.11
CA THR A 79 -9.70 -1.58 -11.18
C THR A 79 -8.96 -2.88 -11.48
N VAL A 80 -8.84 -3.74 -10.47
CA VAL A 80 -8.26 -5.08 -10.64
C VAL A 80 -8.99 -5.87 -11.72
N SER A 81 -10.32 -5.76 -11.81
CA SER A 81 -11.09 -6.37 -12.90
C SER A 81 -10.74 -5.81 -14.29
N GLU A 82 -10.51 -4.50 -14.44
CA GLU A 82 -10.10 -3.92 -15.73
C GLU A 82 -8.72 -4.44 -16.19
N LEU A 83 -7.83 -4.70 -15.23
CA LEU A 83 -6.50 -5.25 -15.49
C LEU A 83 -6.53 -6.73 -15.87
N THR A 84 -7.51 -7.51 -15.39
CA THR A 84 -7.41 -8.99 -15.39
C THR A 84 -8.57 -9.73 -16.05
N LYS A 85 -9.76 -9.13 -16.17
CA LYS A 85 -10.94 -9.81 -16.73
C LYS A 85 -10.74 -10.14 -18.20
N GLY A 86 -10.93 -11.41 -18.56
CA GLY A 86 -10.71 -11.92 -19.91
C GLY A 86 -9.28 -11.78 -20.43
N LYS A 87 -8.31 -11.52 -19.54
CA LYS A 87 -6.91 -11.26 -19.86
C LYS A 87 -5.99 -12.19 -19.11
N LYS A 88 -4.81 -12.41 -19.67
CA LYS A 88 -3.65 -12.91 -18.92
C LYS A 88 -2.83 -11.70 -18.44
N ALA A 89 -2.74 -11.54 -17.12
CA ALA A 89 -2.12 -10.37 -16.51
C ALA A 89 -1.00 -10.76 -15.56
N VAL A 90 0.10 -10.03 -15.62
CA VAL A 90 1.18 -10.08 -14.63
C VAL A 90 1.09 -8.85 -13.75
N LEU A 91 0.76 -9.06 -12.49
CA LEU A 91 0.77 -8.03 -11.45
C LEU A 91 1.97 -8.30 -10.55
N PHE A 92 2.94 -7.40 -10.51
CA PHE A 92 4.07 -7.50 -9.60
C PHE A 92 4.09 -6.31 -8.65
N ALA A 93 4.59 -6.51 -7.44
CA ALA A 93 4.69 -5.44 -6.45
C ALA A 93 6.09 -5.27 -5.90
N VAL A 94 6.34 -4.06 -5.42
CA VAL A 94 7.60 -3.67 -4.81
C VAL A 94 7.36 -2.99 -3.46
N PRO A 95 8.32 -3.07 -2.51
CA PRO A 95 8.21 -2.36 -1.24
C PRO A 95 8.20 -0.83 -1.36
N GLY A 96 8.77 -0.27 -2.43
CA GLY A 96 8.74 1.18 -2.62
C GLY A 96 9.41 1.66 -3.88
N ALA A 97 8.83 2.71 -4.47
CA ALA A 97 9.44 3.53 -5.50
C ALA A 97 10.81 4.07 -5.03
N PHE A 98 11.73 4.27 -5.97
CA PHE A 98 13.10 4.76 -5.74
C PHE A 98 14.02 3.89 -4.86
N THR A 99 13.55 2.75 -4.34
CA THR A 99 14.42 1.83 -3.59
C THR A 99 15.34 1.03 -4.54
N PRO A 100 16.56 0.64 -4.11
CA PRO A 100 17.61 0.14 -5.02
C PRO A 100 17.21 -1.08 -5.85
N THR A 101 16.82 -2.19 -5.23
CA THR A 101 16.44 -3.42 -5.95
C THR A 101 15.26 -3.22 -6.88
N CYS A 102 14.29 -2.39 -6.48
CA CYS A 102 13.09 -2.11 -7.25
C CYS A 102 13.41 -1.30 -8.52
N SER A 103 14.28 -0.29 -8.37
CA SER A 103 14.63 0.65 -9.45
C SER A 103 15.72 0.13 -10.38
N GLN A 104 16.61 -0.74 -9.90
CA GLN A 104 17.76 -1.21 -10.68
C GLN A 104 17.55 -2.61 -11.29
N LYS A 105 16.61 -3.41 -10.75
CA LYS A 105 16.42 -4.80 -11.18
C LYS A 105 14.97 -5.13 -11.48
N HIS A 106 14.07 -4.99 -10.51
CA HIS A 106 12.72 -5.56 -10.61
C HIS A 106 11.89 -4.92 -11.74
N VAL A 107 11.67 -3.60 -11.71
CA VAL A 107 10.92 -2.92 -12.78
C VAL A 107 11.64 -2.99 -14.12
N PRO A 108 12.96 -2.68 -14.22
CA PRO A 108 13.67 -2.77 -15.50
C PRO A 108 13.61 -4.16 -16.14
N GLY A 109 13.69 -5.25 -15.36
CA GLY A 109 13.57 -6.61 -15.90
C GLY A 109 12.22 -6.86 -16.58
N PHE A 110 11.12 -6.41 -15.98
CA PHE A 110 9.79 -6.49 -16.61
C PHE A 110 9.66 -5.61 -17.86
N VAL A 111 10.32 -4.45 -17.90
CA VAL A 111 10.35 -3.58 -19.09
C VAL A 111 11.10 -4.27 -20.23
N GLU A 112 12.31 -4.76 -19.97
CA GLU A 112 13.14 -5.48 -20.95
C GLU A 112 12.42 -6.70 -21.52
N LYS A 113 11.76 -7.49 -20.67
CA LYS A 113 11.05 -8.72 -21.05
C LYS A 113 9.61 -8.50 -21.50
N SER A 114 9.12 -7.26 -21.53
CA SER A 114 7.72 -6.97 -21.85
C SER A 114 7.29 -7.49 -23.23
N GLY A 115 8.16 -7.40 -24.24
CA GLY A 115 7.91 -7.92 -25.57
C GLY A 115 7.76 -9.44 -25.60
N GLU A 116 8.64 -10.16 -24.90
CA GLU A 116 8.59 -11.63 -24.78
C GLU A 116 7.34 -12.09 -24.02
N LEU A 117 7.00 -11.41 -22.92
CA LEU A 117 5.79 -11.67 -22.15
C LEU A 117 4.53 -11.48 -23.00
N LYS A 118 4.44 -10.36 -23.74
CA LYS A 118 3.33 -10.07 -24.66
C LYS A 118 3.25 -11.10 -25.79
N ALA A 119 4.38 -11.54 -26.34
CA ALA A 119 4.41 -12.60 -27.35
C ALA A 119 3.90 -13.96 -26.83
N LYS A 120 4.00 -14.22 -25.51
CA LYS A 120 3.38 -15.37 -24.82
C LYS A 120 1.92 -15.14 -24.38
N GLY A 121 1.30 -14.07 -24.87
CA GLY A 121 -0.12 -13.76 -24.64
C GLY A 121 -0.40 -13.07 -23.30
N VAL A 122 0.59 -12.45 -22.66
CA VAL A 122 0.33 -11.55 -21.52
C VAL A 122 -0.21 -10.22 -22.04
N ASP A 123 -1.45 -9.89 -21.70
CA ASP A 123 -2.12 -8.66 -22.13
C ASP A 123 -1.74 -7.45 -21.26
N THR A 124 -1.42 -7.68 -19.99
CA THR A 124 -1.20 -6.62 -19.00
C THR A 124 0.00 -6.93 -18.12
N ILE A 125 0.90 -5.95 -17.98
CA ILE A 125 2.03 -5.99 -17.04
C ILE A 125 1.94 -4.74 -16.18
N ALA A 126 1.76 -4.91 -14.86
CA ALA A 126 1.59 -3.80 -13.94
C ALA A 126 2.46 -3.96 -12.68
N CYS A 127 3.18 -2.90 -12.33
CA CYS A 127 3.89 -2.71 -11.07
C CYS A 127 2.97 -2.01 -10.07
N ILE A 128 2.85 -2.56 -8.86
CA ILE A 128 2.07 -1.99 -7.76
C ILE A 128 3.00 -1.60 -6.62
N SER A 129 2.76 -0.44 -5.98
CA SER A 129 3.45 -0.04 -4.75
C SER A 129 2.52 0.73 -3.83
N VAL A 130 2.78 0.66 -2.51
CA VAL A 130 2.15 1.51 -1.49
C VAL A 130 2.86 2.87 -1.45
N ASN A 131 2.90 3.52 -2.60
CA ASN A 131 3.28 4.91 -2.80
C ASN A 131 2.10 5.62 -3.45
N ASP A 132 1.94 6.92 -3.20
CA ASP A 132 0.93 7.70 -3.90
C ASP A 132 1.22 7.81 -5.42
N ALA A 133 0.20 8.16 -6.18
CA ALA A 133 0.26 8.19 -7.63
C ALA A 133 1.29 9.22 -8.16
N PHE A 134 1.53 10.32 -7.44
CA PHE A 134 2.48 11.35 -7.85
C PHE A 134 3.91 10.82 -7.78
N VAL A 135 4.26 10.14 -6.68
CA VAL A 135 5.53 9.44 -6.53
C VAL A 135 5.68 8.35 -7.59
N MET A 136 4.64 7.56 -7.84
CA MET A 136 4.67 6.51 -8.87
C MET A 136 4.90 7.10 -10.28
N LYS A 137 4.31 8.25 -10.60
CA LYS A 137 4.53 8.95 -11.87
C LYS A 137 5.97 9.46 -12.01
N ALA A 138 6.47 10.16 -10.99
CA ALA A 138 7.85 10.65 -11.00
C ALA A 138 8.86 9.49 -11.12
N TRP A 139 8.56 8.36 -10.46
CA TRP A 139 9.40 7.16 -10.55
C TRP A 139 9.34 6.51 -11.94
N LYS A 140 8.15 6.44 -12.56
CA LYS A 140 7.97 6.01 -13.96
C LYS A 140 8.84 6.82 -14.91
N ASP A 141 8.78 8.15 -14.79
CA ASP A 141 9.54 9.08 -15.63
C ASP A 141 11.05 8.92 -15.41
N ASN A 142 11.49 8.80 -14.15
CA ASN A 142 12.88 8.58 -13.79
C ASN A 142 13.43 7.26 -14.38
N LEU A 143 12.63 6.20 -14.38
CA LEU A 143 12.98 4.91 -14.97
C LEU A 143 12.82 4.87 -16.50
N LYS A 144 12.25 5.92 -17.12
CA LYS A 144 11.95 6.00 -18.56
C LYS A 144 11.08 4.84 -19.05
N VAL A 145 10.12 4.42 -18.21
CA VAL A 145 9.14 3.40 -18.57
C VAL A 145 8.02 4.05 -19.37
N ASN A 146 7.68 3.50 -20.53
CA ASN A 146 6.61 3.98 -21.39
C ASN A 146 5.35 3.12 -21.20
N ASP A 147 5.01 2.30 -22.19
CA ASP A 147 3.80 1.46 -22.25
C ASP A 147 4.14 -0.03 -22.07
N GLU A 148 5.39 -0.34 -21.73
CA GLU A 148 5.85 -1.70 -21.41
C GLU A 148 5.22 -2.19 -20.11
N VAL A 149 5.15 -1.33 -19.09
CA VAL A 149 4.66 -1.63 -17.75
C VAL A 149 3.84 -0.46 -17.20
N LEU A 150 2.65 -0.76 -16.65
CA LEU A 150 1.84 0.20 -15.90
C LEU A 150 2.41 0.35 -14.48
N LEU A 151 2.65 1.57 -14.02
CA LEU A 151 3.05 1.85 -12.64
C LEU A 151 1.84 2.38 -11.87
N LEU A 152 1.33 1.57 -10.94
CA LEU A 152 0.07 1.78 -10.25
C LEU A 152 0.30 2.01 -8.75
N SER A 153 -0.38 3.02 -8.22
CA SER A 153 -0.42 3.36 -6.80
C SER A 153 -1.53 2.57 -6.11
N ASP A 154 -1.14 1.81 -5.10
CA ASP A 154 -2.00 1.32 -4.03
C ASP A 154 -1.73 2.18 -2.77
N GLY A 155 -1.88 3.50 -2.90
CA GLY A 155 -1.42 4.46 -1.88
C GLY A 155 -2.00 4.25 -0.47
N ASN A 156 -3.16 3.61 -0.35
CA ASN A 156 -3.79 3.24 0.93
C ASN A 156 -3.48 1.80 1.38
N GLY A 157 -2.76 1.02 0.57
CA GLY A 157 -2.48 -0.39 0.84
C GLY A 157 -3.72 -1.30 0.77
N THR A 158 -4.85 -0.83 0.23
CA THR A 158 -6.12 -1.57 0.25
C THR A 158 -6.01 -2.88 -0.51
N PHE A 159 -5.40 -2.86 -1.69
CA PHE A 159 -5.21 -4.09 -2.47
C PHE A 159 -4.20 -5.01 -1.80
N THR A 160 -3.05 -4.45 -1.41
CA THR A 160 -1.96 -5.16 -0.74
C THR A 160 -2.44 -5.90 0.51
N LYS A 161 -3.27 -5.24 1.33
CA LYS A 161 -3.92 -5.82 2.50
C LYS A 161 -4.91 -6.90 2.15
N ALA A 162 -5.77 -6.67 1.15
CA ALA A 162 -6.80 -7.61 0.75
C ALA A 162 -6.24 -8.97 0.26
N ILE A 163 -5.01 -8.98 -0.27
CA ILE A 163 -4.32 -10.20 -0.71
C ILE A 163 -3.35 -10.77 0.36
N GLY A 164 -3.28 -10.16 1.54
CA GLY A 164 -2.39 -10.60 2.63
C GLY A 164 -0.90 -10.47 2.30
N CYS A 165 -0.51 -9.43 1.56
CA CYS A 165 0.87 -9.14 1.15
C CYS A 165 1.45 -7.88 1.82
N GLU A 166 0.92 -7.46 2.96
CA GLU A 166 1.50 -6.35 3.73
C GLU A 166 2.86 -6.72 4.35
N LEU A 167 3.75 -5.74 4.46
CA LEU A 167 5.05 -5.81 5.09
C LEU A 167 5.25 -4.58 5.97
N ASP A 168 5.29 -4.74 7.29
CA ASP A 168 5.59 -3.65 8.20
C ASP A 168 7.11 -3.44 8.31
N LEU A 169 7.58 -2.27 7.88
CA LEU A 169 8.97 -1.84 7.94
C LEU A 169 9.14 -0.59 8.82
N SER A 170 8.21 -0.36 9.75
CA SER A 170 8.28 0.74 10.73
C SER A 170 9.48 0.62 11.68
N ASP A 171 10.01 -0.59 11.86
CA ASP A 171 11.19 -0.88 12.69
C ASP A 171 12.52 -0.58 11.98
N LYS A 172 12.51 -0.34 10.65
CA LYS A 172 13.73 -0.11 9.87
C LYS A 172 14.20 1.34 10.02
N PRO A 173 15.51 1.62 10.13
CA PRO A 173 16.04 2.98 10.27
C PRO A 173 15.64 3.94 9.14
N VAL A 174 15.35 3.41 7.95
CA VAL A 174 14.90 4.17 6.78
C VAL A 174 13.45 4.69 6.92
N GLY A 175 12.65 4.13 7.85
CA GLY A 175 11.29 4.59 8.13
C GLY A 175 10.33 4.47 6.94
N LEU A 176 9.93 3.24 6.59
CA LEU A 176 9.04 3.01 5.44
C LEU A 176 7.57 2.79 5.82
N GLY A 177 7.28 2.39 7.07
CA GLY A 177 5.94 2.01 7.50
C GLY A 177 5.45 0.72 6.82
N VAL A 178 4.13 0.56 6.71
CA VAL A 178 3.52 -0.59 6.04
C VAL A 178 3.64 -0.45 4.52
N ARG A 179 4.17 -1.47 3.87
CA ARG A 179 4.41 -1.56 2.42
C ARG A 179 3.85 -2.86 1.85
N SER A 180 3.96 -3.01 0.53
CA SER A 180 3.74 -4.29 -0.13
C SER A 180 4.99 -5.16 -0.03
N ARG A 181 4.82 -6.45 0.23
CA ARG A 181 5.85 -7.46 -0.01
C ARG A 181 6.21 -7.45 -1.49
N ARG A 182 7.43 -7.87 -1.82
CA ARG A 182 7.81 -8.10 -3.21
C ARG A 182 7.14 -9.38 -3.70
N TYR A 183 6.47 -9.32 -4.85
CA TYR A 183 5.98 -10.51 -5.52
C TYR A 183 5.83 -10.30 -7.02
N ALA A 184 5.68 -11.40 -7.76
CA ALA A 184 5.10 -11.43 -9.10
C ALA A 184 3.94 -12.42 -9.11
N LEU A 185 2.79 -11.99 -9.62
CA LEU A 185 1.55 -12.74 -9.65
C LEU A 185 1.08 -12.84 -11.10
N LEU A 186 0.83 -14.07 -11.56
CA LEU A 186 0.18 -14.33 -12.84
C LEU A 186 -1.30 -14.60 -12.58
N ALA A 187 -2.18 -13.87 -13.25
CA ALA A 187 -3.62 -14.07 -13.21
C ALA A 187 -4.19 -14.29 -14.61
N GLU A 188 -5.19 -15.15 -14.71
CA GLU A 188 -5.99 -15.34 -15.92
C GLU A 188 -7.46 -15.19 -15.56
N ASP A 189 -8.15 -14.25 -16.23
CA ASP A 189 -9.55 -13.87 -15.92
C ASP A 189 -9.77 -13.56 -14.42
N GLY A 190 -8.81 -12.86 -13.83
CA GLY A 190 -8.80 -12.49 -12.41
C GLY A 190 -8.56 -13.65 -11.45
N VAL A 191 -8.27 -14.86 -11.91
CA VAL A 191 -7.91 -16.03 -11.08
C VAL A 191 -6.40 -16.17 -11.01
N VAL A 192 -5.86 -16.27 -9.79
CA VAL A 192 -4.42 -16.45 -9.55
C VAL A 192 -3.95 -17.80 -10.08
N LYS A 193 -2.95 -17.79 -10.95
CA LYS A 193 -2.29 -18.99 -11.51
C LYS A 193 -0.90 -19.22 -10.91
N LEU A 194 -0.23 -18.15 -10.49
CA LEU A 194 1.05 -18.18 -9.81
C LEU A 194 1.12 -17.01 -8.82
N LEU A 195 1.71 -17.26 -7.66
CA LEU A 195 2.18 -16.21 -6.76
C LEU A 195 3.62 -16.51 -6.33
N ASN A 196 4.56 -15.76 -6.89
CA ASN A 196 5.96 -15.76 -6.49
C ASN A 196 6.18 -14.68 -5.44
N LEU A 197 5.88 -15.00 -4.18
CA LEU A 197 5.97 -14.08 -3.05
C LEU A 197 7.31 -14.19 -2.32
N GLU A 198 8.03 -13.08 -2.23
CA GLU A 198 9.33 -13.01 -1.57
C GLU A 198 9.20 -12.75 -0.07
N GLU A 199 10.22 -13.18 0.68
CA GLU A 199 10.37 -12.86 2.10
C GLU A 199 11.20 -11.57 2.30
N GLY A 200 10.69 -10.65 3.11
CA GLY A 200 11.36 -9.39 3.42
C GLY A 200 11.77 -8.57 2.19
N GLY A 201 13.06 -8.27 2.08
CA GLY A 201 13.64 -7.46 1.00
C GLY A 201 14.17 -8.26 -0.20
N ALA A 202 13.98 -9.58 -0.22
CA ALA A 202 14.55 -10.47 -1.23
C ALA A 202 14.04 -10.20 -2.64
N PHE A 203 14.80 -10.65 -3.64
CA PHE A 203 14.44 -10.67 -5.06
C PHE A 203 15.15 -11.86 -5.70
N THR A 204 14.48 -13.00 -5.72
CA THR A 204 15.06 -14.31 -6.04
C THR A 204 14.28 -15.10 -7.07
N PHE A 205 12.95 -15.05 -7.04
CA PHE A 205 12.06 -15.76 -7.95
C PHE A 205 10.83 -14.94 -8.39
N SER A 206 10.78 -13.64 -8.06
CA SER A 206 9.72 -12.73 -8.54
C SER A 206 10.08 -12.01 -9.85
N GLY A 207 11.10 -12.44 -10.59
CA GLY A 207 11.55 -11.76 -11.82
C GLY A 207 10.68 -12.04 -13.04
N ALA A 208 10.88 -11.27 -14.11
CA ALA A 208 10.18 -11.48 -15.37
C ALA A 208 10.55 -12.82 -16.02
N GLU A 209 11.81 -13.24 -15.86
CA GLU A 209 12.33 -14.54 -16.29
C GLU A 209 11.61 -15.69 -15.59
N ASP A 210 11.25 -15.53 -14.33
CA ASP A 210 10.53 -16.57 -13.57
C ASP A 210 9.08 -16.70 -14.05
N ILE A 211 8.45 -15.59 -14.42
CA ILE A 211 7.15 -15.61 -15.09
C ILE A 211 7.26 -16.28 -16.46
N LEU A 212 8.27 -15.93 -17.27
CA LEU A 212 8.46 -16.51 -18.61
C LEU A 212 8.64 -18.05 -18.59
N LYS A 213 9.20 -18.62 -17.52
CA LYS A 213 9.36 -20.08 -17.37
C LYS A 213 8.05 -20.84 -17.21
N VAL A 214 6.97 -20.18 -16.76
CA VAL A 214 5.67 -20.81 -16.49
C VAL A 214 4.58 -20.46 -17.51
N LEU A 215 4.88 -19.57 -18.46
CA LEU A 215 4.03 -19.18 -19.59
C LEU A 215 4.24 -20.10 -20.80
#